data_AF-A0A2D4IF59-F1
#
_entry.id   AF-A0A2D4IF59-F1
#
_cell.length_a   1.000
_cell.length_b   1.000
_cell.length_c   1.000
_cell.angle_alpha   90.00
_cell.angle_beta   90.00
_cell.angle_gamma   90.00
#
_symmetry.space_group_name_H-M   'P 1'
#
loop_
_entity.id
_entity.type
_entity.pdbx_description
1 polymer ?
#
loop_
_entity_poly.entity_id
_entity_poly.type
_entity_poly.pdbx_seq_one_letter_code
_entity_poly.pdbx_strand_id
1 'polypeptide(L)'
;MDDAKNILHIIRSFISSANAYMKGQFDCDAIREDELWEKLALTKTTVEAACADDFDTPRAIRAILDLIHYGNRQLKTVTKETRSPRSAIVFGAIVSYMMEFFNTVGVTFAENQVLPEHEHSALLSSVIDELVSFRIKVRSFALATPEAEESPSAQNADLSEEVKRQQKEERRQRLQERMPLLLACDRLRQDLALYGINIKDRNSTSTWELEKMNNELEKH
;
A
#
# COMPACT_ATOMS: atom_id res chain seq x y z
N MET A 1 -6.72 13.09 20.65
CA MET A 1 -7.63 12.16 19.90
C MET A 1 -7.00 11.74 18.58
N ASP A 2 -6.23 12.63 17.94
CA ASP A 2 -5.57 12.34 16.66
C ASP A 2 -4.46 11.29 16.75
N ASP A 3 -3.74 11.21 17.88
CA ASP A 3 -2.69 10.20 18.08
C ASP A 3 -3.22 8.76 18.01
N ALA A 4 -4.38 8.50 18.64
CA ALA A 4 -5.01 7.17 18.60
C ALA A 4 -5.49 6.81 17.19
N LYS A 5 -6.03 7.78 16.44
CA LYS A 5 -6.42 7.60 15.04
C LYS A 5 -5.21 7.29 14.17
N ASN A 6 -4.11 8.02 14.38
CA ASN A 6 -2.86 7.80 13.66
C ASN A 6 -2.28 6.41 13.94
N ILE A 7 -2.26 5.97 15.19
CA ILE A 7 -1.83 4.61 15.58
C ILE A 7 -2.66 3.54 14.87
N LEU A 8 -3.99 3.69 14.86
CA LEU A 8 -4.88 2.76 14.16
C LEU A 8 -4.61 2.75 12.65
N HIS A 9 -4.38 3.93 12.05
CA HIS A 9 -4.05 4.05 10.64
C HIS A 9 -2.72 3.36 10.30
N ILE A 10 -1.69 3.51 11.14
CA ILE A 10 -0.39 2.83 10.99
C ILE A 10 -0.58 1.31 10.99
N ILE A 11 -1.36 0.78 11.95
CA ILE A 11 -1.63 -0.66 12.05
C ILE A 11 -2.38 -1.16 10.80
N ARG A 12 -3.43 -0.45 10.37
CA ARG A 12 -4.21 -0.83 9.18
C ARG A 12 -3.36 -0.79 7.91
N SER A 13 -2.55 0.25 7.74
CA SER A 13 -1.66 0.41 6.59
C SER A 13 -0.63 -0.72 6.52
N PHE A 14 -0.12 -1.18 7.66
CA PHE A 14 0.75 -2.35 7.73
C PHE A 14 0.05 -3.64 7.33
N ILE A 15 -1.15 -3.91 7.88
CA ILE A 15 -1.94 -5.10 7.53
C ILE A 15 -2.23 -5.14 6.02
N SER A 16 -2.63 -4.01 5.43
CA SER A 16 -2.84 -3.85 3.99
C SER A 16 -1.58 -4.16 3.19
N SER A 17 -0.43 -3.61 3.62
CA SER A 17 0.87 -3.82 2.96
C SER A 17 1.34 -5.27 3.05
N ALA A 18 1.21 -5.90 4.22
CA ALA A 18 1.53 -7.31 4.44
C ALA A 18 0.64 -8.24 3.60
N ASN A 19 -0.67 -7.97 3.55
CA ASN A 19 -1.61 -8.71 2.71
C ASN A 19 -1.29 -8.57 1.21
N ALA A 20 -0.93 -7.36 0.75
CA ALA A 20 -0.52 -7.15 -0.64
C ALA A 20 0.77 -7.92 -0.97
N TYR A 21 1.74 -7.96 -0.03
CA TYR A 21 2.95 -8.77 -0.17
C TYR A 21 2.64 -10.27 -0.22
N MET A 22 1.79 -10.77 0.68
CA MET A 22 1.37 -12.17 0.70
C MET A 22 0.62 -12.57 -0.58
N LYS A 23 -0.20 -11.68 -1.15
CA LYS A 23 -0.89 -11.87 -2.44
C LYS A 23 0.06 -11.75 -3.65
N GLY A 24 1.32 -11.39 -3.44
CA GLY A 24 2.29 -11.23 -4.52
C GLY A 24 2.10 -9.97 -5.37
N GLN A 25 1.35 -8.99 -4.87
CA GLN A 25 1.11 -7.67 -5.50
C GLN A 25 2.21 -6.66 -5.14
N PHE A 26 3.29 -7.12 -4.49
CA PHE A 26 4.36 -6.31 -3.92
C PHE A 26 5.72 -6.89 -4.33
N ASP A 27 6.61 -6.04 -4.85
CA ASP A 27 8.00 -6.39 -5.12
C ASP A 27 8.91 -5.73 -4.06
N CYS A 28 9.44 -6.58 -3.17
CA CYS A 28 10.39 -6.23 -2.11
C CYS A 28 11.80 -6.70 -2.46
N ASP A 29 12.78 -6.10 -1.78
CA ASP A 29 14.10 -6.71 -1.63
C ASP A 29 14.03 -8.05 -0.88
N ALA A 30 15.14 -8.81 -0.93
CA ALA A 30 15.29 -10.05 -0.18
C ALA A 30 14.97 -9.81 1.31
N ILE A 31 13.96 -10.53 1.79
CA ILE A 31 13.47 -10.42 3.15
C ILE A 31 14.32 -11.27 4.08
N ARG A 32 14.72 -10.70 5.21
CA ARG A 32 15.45 -11.40 6.27
C ARG A 32 14.46 -12.00 7.25
N GLU A 33 14.07 -13.24 6.94
CA GLU A 33 13.05 -14.00 7.68
C GLU A 33 13.46 -14.34 9.11
N ASP A 34 14.71 -14.72 9.29
CA ASP A 34 15.33 -15.04 10.57
C ASP A 34 15.15 -13.90 11.58
N GLU A 35 15.47 -12.68 11.16
CA GLU A 35 15.31 -11.49 11.99
C GLU A 35 13.82 -11.19 12.27
N LEU A 36 12.93 -11.40 11.30
CA LEU A 36 11.49 -11.17 11.49
C LEU A 36 10.87 -12.18 12.46
N TRP A 37 11.25 -13.45 12.39
CA TRP A 37 10.81 -14.48 13.34
C TRP A 37 11.32 -14.20 14.75
N GLU A 38 12.59 -13.81 14.88
CA GLU A 38 13.17 -13.42 16.17
C GLU A 38 12.43 -12.23 16.77
N LYS A 39 12.16 -11.19 15.97
CA LYS A 39 11.41 -10.02 16.42
C LYS A 39 9.96 -10.35 16.78
N LEU A 40 9.29 -11.24 16.03
CA LEU A 40 7.95 -11.70 16.39
C LEU A 40 7.95 -12.44 17.73
N ALA A 41 8.91 -13.33 17.97
CA ALA A 41 9.04 -14.06 19.25
C ALA A 41 9.33 -13.10 20.42
N LEU A 42 10.22 -12.12 20.22
CA LEU A 42 10.51 -11.09 21.21
C LEU A 42 9.28 -10.21 21.51
N THR A 43 8.51 -9.83 20.49
CA THR A 43 7.28 -9.05 20.69
C THR A 43 6.26 -9.87 21.48
N LYS A 44 6.06 -11.17 21.16
CA LYS A 44 5.16 -12.05 21.92
C LYS A 44 5.48 -12.09 23.40
N THR A 45 6.74 -12.38 23.74
CA THR A 45 7.21 -12.42 25.14
C THR A 45 7.09 -11.06 25.83
N THR A 46 7.36 -9.96 25.12
CA THR A 46 7.22 -8.61 25.66
C THR A 46 5.76 -8.24 25.92
N VAL A 47 4.85 -8.64 25.03
CA VAL A 47 3.40 -8.43 25.19
C VAL A 47 2.86 -9.27 26.34
N GLU A 48 3.24 -10.54 26.44
CA GLU A 48 2.88 -11.41 27.58
C GLU A 48 3.37 -10.83 28.91
N ALA A 49 4.62 -10.36 28.96
CA ALA A 49 5.18 -9.71 30.14
C ALA A 49 4.44 -8.41 30.49
N ALA A 50 4.05 -7.61 29.49
CA ALA A 50 3.28 -6.39 29.70
C ALA A 50 1.84 -6.69 30.16
N CYS A 51 1.21 -7.75 29.64
CA CYS A 51 -0.10 -8.18 30.11
C CYS A 51 -0.06 -8.72 31.55
N ALA A 52 1.04 -9.38 31.95
CA ALA A 52 1.25 -9.86 33.31
C ALA A 52 1.58 -8.72 34.31
N ASP A 53 2.12 -7.62 33.82
CA ASP A 53 2.50 -6.43 34.59
C ASP A 53 1.36 -5.40 34.57
N ASP A 54 0.37 -5.57 35.45
CA ASP A 54 -0.79 -4.68 35.62
C ASP A 54 -1.55 -4.35 34.32
N PHE A 55 -1.59 -5.30 33.38
CA PHE A 55 -2.17 -5.09 32.05
C PHE A 55 -1.64 -3.81 31.37
N ASP A 56 -0.32 -3.60 31.36
CA ASP A 56 0.37 -2.47 30.70
C ASP A 56 0.17 -2.52 29.16
N THR A 57 -1.04 -2.16 28.73
CA THR A 57 -1.43 -2.09 27.32
C THR A 57 -0.62 -1.05 26.53
N PRO A 58 -0.20 0.12 27.09
CA PRO A 58 0.71 1.01 26.40
C PRO A 58 2.03 0.34 26.00
N ARG A 59 2.64 -0.44 26.90
CA ARG A 59 3.87 -1.19 26.61
C ARG A 59 3.64 -2.29 25.58
N ALA A 60 2.53 -3.02 25.68
CA ALA A 60 2.16 -4.03 24.68
C ALA A 60 1.97 -3.42 23.28
N ILE A 61 1.22 -2.32 23.17
CA ILE A 61 0.98 -1.60 21.91
C ILE A 61 2.30 -1.07 21.34
N ARG A 62 3.19 -0.53 22.18
CA ARG A 62 4.51 -0.06 21.74
C ARG A 62 5.36 -1.18 21.14
N ALA A 63 5.39 -2.35 21.77
CA ALA A 63 6.10 -3.51 21.25
C ALA A 63 5.53 -3.99 19.88
N ILE A 64 4.22 -3.90 19.69
CA ILE A 64 3.56 -4.19 18.41
C ILE A 64 3.90 -3.13 17.36
N LEU A 65 3.88 -1.85 17.74
CA LEU A 65 4.28 -0.76 16.84
C LEU A 65 5.75 -0.91 16.40
N ASP A 66 6.65 -1.29 17.30
CA ASP A 66 8.05 -1.55 16.96
C ASP A 66 8.19 -2.70 15.94
N LEU A 67 7.40 -3.77 16.10
CA LEU A 67 7.32 -4.87 15.13
C LEU A 67 6.80 -4.41 13.77
N ILE A 68 5.75 -3.57 13.75
CA ILE A 68 5.18 -2.99 12.53
C ILE A 68 6.20 -2.11 11.81
N HIS A 69 6.92 -1.26 12.54
CA HIS A 69 7.96 -0.41 11.96
C HIS A 69 9.08 -1.25 11.36
N TYR A 70 9.47 -2.33 12.02
CA TYR A 70 10.46 -3.27 11.50
C TYR A 70 9.97 -3.97 10.22
N GLY A 71 8.73 -4.48 10.23
CA GLY A 71 8.12 -5.11 9.08
C GLY A 71 7.98 -4.16 7.89
N ASN A 72 7.51 -2.93 8.11
CA ASN A 72 7.42 -1.90 7.07
C ASN A 72 8.79 -1.51 6.50
N ARG A 73 9.87 -1.57 7.30
CA ARG A 73 11.23 -1.33 6.81
C ARG A 73 11.66 -2.41 5.82
N GLN A 74 11.26 -3.66 6.03
CA GLN A 74 11.53 -4.77 5.10
C GLN A 74 10.57 -4.78 3.90
N LEU A 75 9.33 -4.31 4.08
CA LEU A 75 8.34 -4.11 3.01
C LEU A 75 8.58 -2.81 2.22
N LYS A 76 9.82 -2.33 2.06
CA LYS A 76 10.08 -1.16 1.21
C LYS A 76 10.11 -1.61 -0.25
N THR A 77 9.26 -1.00 -1.08
CA THR A 77 9.23 -1.28 -2.53
C THR A 77 10.56 -0.93 -3.15
N VAL A 78 11.17 -1.87 -3.87
CA VAL A 78 12.44 -1.63 -4.57
C VAL A 78 12.18 -1.53 -6.07
N THR A 79 12.82 -0.54 -6.68
CA THR A 79 12.69 -0.21 -8.11
C THR A 79 13.45 -1.19 -9.03
N LYS A 80 14.20 -2.13 -8.46
CA LYS A 80 14.99 -3.12 -9.20
C LYS A 80 14.34 -4.50 -9.09
N GLU A 81 14.18 -5.13 -10.24
CA GLU A 81 13.66 -6.49 -10.39
C GLU A 81 14.64 -7.54 -9.83
N THR A 82 14.77 -7.62 -8.52
CA THR A 82 15.42 -8.75 -7.85
C THR A 82 14.33 -9.68 -7.36
N ARG A 83 13.93 -10.62 -8.22
CA ARG A 83 12.95 -11.66 -7.92
C ARG A 83 13.56 -12.67 -6.93
N SER A 84 13.62 -12.28 -5.66
CA SER A 84 13.99 -13.17 -4.56
C SER A 84 12.81 -14.10 -4.23
N PRO A 85 13.07 -15.31 -3.68
CA PRO A 85 12.00 -16.20 -3.24
C PRO A 85 11.10 -15.50 -2.21
N ARG A 86 9.81 -15.37 -2.55
CA ARG A 86 8.82 -14.67 -1.72
C ARG A 86 8.47 -15.53 -0.51
N SER A 87 8.87 -15.12 0.69
CA SER A 87 8.45 -15.73 1.94
C SER A 87 7.28 -15.00 2.57
N ALA A 88 6.08 -15.38 2.12
CA ALA A 88 4.82 -14.83 2.64
C ALA A 88 4.46 -15.33 4.06
N ILE A 89 5.09 -16.42 4.53
CA ILE A 89 4.71 -17.12 5.76
C ILE A 89 4.91 -16.23 7.00
N VAL A 90 6.06 -15.55 7.09
CA VAL A 90 6.42 -14.76 8.29
C VAL A 90 5.46 -13.59 8.48
N PHE A 91 5.12 -12.89 7.38
CA PHE A 91 4.13 -11.81 7.42
C PHE A 91 2.73 -12.32 7.75
N GLY A 92 2.35 -13.50 7.24
CA GLY A 92 1.10 -14.15 7.63
C GLY A 92 1.04 -14.45 9.13
N ALA A 93 2.15 -14.93 9.72
CA ALA A 93 2.24 -15.17 11.16
C ALA A 93 2.16 -13.87 11.98
N ILE A 94 2.82 -12.80 11.53
CA ILE A 94 2.75 -11.47 12.17
C ILE A 94 1.31 -10.94 12.13
N VAL A 95 0.66 -10.94 10.96
CA VAL A 95 -0.72 -10.46 10.80
C VAL A 95 -1.68 -11.30 11.64
N SER A 96 -1.54 -12.63 11.64
CA SER A 96 -2.37 -13.52 12.46
C SER A 96 -2.24 -13.21 13.96
N TYR A 97 -1.01 -13.05 14.45
CA TYR A 97 -0.76 -12.70 15.84
C TYR A 97 -1.36 -11.34 16.22
N MET A 98 -1.19 -10.33 15.36
CA MET A 98 -1.77 -9.01 15.60
C MET A 98 -3.30 -9.08 15.68
N MET A 99 -3.94 -9.76 14.72
CA MET A 99 -5.40 -9.93 14.71
C MET A 99 -5.88 -10.64 15.98
N GLU A 100 -5.18 -11.69 16.41
CA GLU A 100 -5.50 -12.43 17.64
C GLU A 100 -5.38 -11.52 18.88
N PHE A 101 -4.24 -10.85 19.07
CA PHE A 101 -4.02 -9.95 20.19
C PHE A 101 -5.07 -8.84 20.24
N PHE A 102 -5.33 -8.20 19.11
CA PHE A 102 -6.28 -7.11 19.05
C PHE A 102 -7.72 -7.57 19.29
N ASN A 103 -8.11 -8.74 18.80
CA ASN A 103 -9.39 -9.35 19.15
C ASN A 103 -9.48 -9.65 20.66
N THR A 104 -8.39 -10.09 21.31
CA THR A 104 -8.37 -10.31 22.76
C THR A 104 -8.60 -9.02 23.56
N VAL A 105 -8.02 -7.88 23.11
CA VAL A 105 -8.25 -6.58 23.76
C VAL A 105 -9.53 -5.87 23.30
N GLY A 106 -10.34 -6.51 22.44
CA GLY A 106 -11.63 -5.97 21.98
C GLY A 106 -11.55 -4.99 20.82
N VAL A 107 -10.42 -4.94 20.10
CA VAL A 107 -10.24 -4.11 18.90
C VAL A 107 -10.32 -4.98 17.65
N THR A 108 -11.39 -4.83 16.89
CA THR A 108 -11.57 -5.60 15.65
C THR A 108 -11.01 -4.82 14.46
N PHE A 109 -10.06 -5.43 13.75
CA PHE A 109 -9.47 -4.91 12.51
C PHE A 109 -10.11 -5.51 11.26
N ALA A 110 -11.16 -6.32 11.42
CA ALA A 110 -12.01 -6.66 10.30
C ALA A 110 -12.36 -5.33 9.62
N GLU A 111 -11.93 -5.21 8.36
CA GLU A 111 -12.59 -4.31 7.45
C GLU A 111 -14.08 -4.46 7.71
N ASN A 112 -14.79 -3.35 7.84
CA ASN A 112 -16.23 -3.31 7.86
C ASN A 112 -16.79 -3.97 6.59
N GLN A 113 -16.67 -5.29 6.47
CA GLN A 113 -17.71 -6.14 5.94
C GLN A 113 -18.75 -6.18 7.05
N VAL A 114 -19.47 -5.08 7.17
CA VAL A 114 -20.81 -5.10 7.72
C VAL A 114 -21.55 -6.15 6.87
N LEU A 115 -21.69 -7.36 7.40
CA LEU A 115 -22.61 -8.37 6.88
C LEU A 115 -24.05 -7.80 6.98
N PRO A 116 -24.97 -7.96 6.01
CA PRO A 116 -24.84 -8.33 4.60
C PRO A 116 -25.70 -7.42 3.66
N GLU A 117 -25.05 -6.58 2.84
CA GLU A 117 -25.57 -6.19 1.50
C GLU A 117 -24.55 -6.67 0.46
N HIS A 118 -24.30 -7.99 0.48
CA HIS A 118 -23.12 -8.62 -0.13
C HIS A 118 -23.03 -8.42 -1.65
N GLU A 119 -24.15 -8.24 -2.34
CA GLU A 119 -24.13 -7.92 -3.77
C GLU A 119 -23.71 -6.47 -4.03
N HIS A 120 -24.29 -5.50 -3.33
CA HIS A 120 -24.01 -4.08 -3.58
C HIS A 120 -22.60 -3.68 -3.14
N SER A 121 -22.10 -4.22 -2.02
CA SER A 121 -20.74 -3.93 -1.56
C SER A 121 -19.67 -4.60 -2.44
N ALA A 122 -19.88 -5.85 -2.85
CA ALA A 122 -18.97 -6.53 -3.77
C ALA A 122 -19.00 -5.89 -5.16
N LEU A 123 -20.19 -5.51 -5.66
CA LEU A 123 -20.35 -4.76 -6.90
C LEU A 123 -19.68 -3.39 -6.82
N LEU A 124 -19.84 -2.67 -5.72
CA LEU A 124 -19.13 -1.40 -5.51
C LEU A 124 -17.61 -1.63 -5.54
N SER A 125 -17.11 -2.63 -4.83
CA SER A 125 -15.68 -2.94 -4.81
C SER A 125 -15.14 -3.28 -6.21
N SER A 126 -15.89 -4.05 -7.01
CA SER A 126 -15.48 -4.39 -8.38
C SER A 126 -15.54 -3.19 -9.32
N VAL A 127 -16.52 -2.30 -9.15
CA VAL A 127 -16.59 -1.02 -9.89
C VAL A 127 -15.42 -0.13 -9.53
N ILE A 128 -15.06 -0.03 -8.24
CA ILE A 128 -13.90 0.75 -7.81
C ILE A 128 -12.60 0.12 -8.32
N ASP A 129 -12.47 -1.21 -8.29
CA ASP A 129 -11.33 -1.91 -8.88
C ASP A 129 -11.17 -1.61 -10.38
N GLU A 130 -12.26 -1.67 -11.15
CA GLU A 130 -12.21 -1.36 -12.58
C GLU A 130 -11.92 0.13 -12.83
N LEU A 131 -12.45 1.03 -11.99
CA LEU A 131 -12.17 2.46 -12.07
C LEU A 131 -10.70 2.77 -11.76
N VAL A 132 -10.13 2.13 -10.75
CA VAL A 132 -8.71 2.26 -10.38
C VAL A 132 -7.83 1.67 -11.49
N SER A 133 -8.18 0.50 -12.04
CA SER A 133 -7.52 -0.13 -13.19
C SER A 133 -7.54 0.79 -14.42
N PHE A 134 -8.70 1.39 -14.73
CA PHE A 134 -8.84 2.38 -15.79
C PHE A 134 -7.94 3.59 -15.54
N ARG A 135 -7.94 4.15 -14.33
CA ARG A 135 -7.06 5.28 -13.97
C ARG A 135 -5.59 4.92 -14.14
N ILE A 136 -5.16 3.71 -13.75
CA ILE A 136 -3.78 3.25 -13.96
C ILE A 136 -3.46 3.21 -15.45
N LYS A 137 -4.35 2.67 -16.30
CA LYS A 137 -4.15 2.62 -17.75
C LYS A 137 -4.08 4.02 -18.37
N VAL A 138 -4.95 4.94 -17.98
CA VAL A 138 -4.93 6.33 -18.48
C VAL A 138 -3.69 7.08 -18.01
N ARG A 139 -3.33 6.94 -16.73
CA ARG A 139 -2.12 7.57 -16.16
C ARG A 139 -0.86 7.00 -16.77
N SER A 140 -0.77 5.67 -16.92
CA SER A 140 0.36 5.02 -17.58
C SER A 140 0.43 5.43 -19.04
N PHE A 141 -0.67 5.49 -19.81
CA PHE A 141 -0.65 6.05 -21.17
C PHE A 141 -0.19 7.51 -21.20
N ALA A 142 -0.60 8.33 -20.24
CA ALA A 142 -0.17 9.72 -20.13
C ALA A 142 1.32 9.85 -19.79
N LEU A 143 1.88 8.92 -19.02
CA LEU A 143 3.29 8.89 -18.60
C LEU A 143 4.21 8.10 -19.56
N ALA A 144 3.67 7.09 -20.24
CA ALA A 144 4.39 6.12 -21.05
C ALA A 144 4.70 6.72 -22.42
N THR A 145 6.00 6.79 -22.65
CA THR A 145 6.61 6.99 -23.96
C THR A 145 6.66 5.59 -24.61
N PRO A 146 6.37 5.42 -25.92
CA PRO A 146 6.33 4.11 -26.59
C PRO A 146 7.70 3.42 -26.75
N GLU A 147 8.59 3.51 -25.75
CA GLU A 147 9.93 2.89 -25.75
C GLU A 147 10.15 1.94 -24.56
N ALA A 148 9.12 1.65 -23.75
CA ALA A 148 9.22 0.72 -22.61
C ALA A 148 8.70 -0.70 -22.90
N GLU A 149 8.07 -0.95 -24.07
CA GLU A 149 7.61 -2.29 -24.47
C GLU A 149 8.51 -2.98 -25.51
N GLU A 150 9.51 -2.27 -26.07
CA GLU A 150 10.60 -2.91 -26.79
C GLU A 150 11.87 -2.78 -25.96
N SER A 151 12.37 -3.91 -25.47
CA SER A 151 13.71 -3.99 -24.90
C SER A 151 14.74 -3.56 -25.97
N PRO A 152 15.51 -2.47 -25.80
CA PRO A 152 16.78 -2.35 -26.48
C PRO A 152 17.78 -3.04 -25.56
N SER A 153 18.02 -4.29 -25.87
CA SER A 153 19.28 -4.95 -25.52
C SER A 153 20.44 -3.97 -25.73
N ALA A 154 21.11 -3.61 -24.63
CA ALA A 154 22.51 -3.22 -24.45
C ALA A 154 23.33 -2.61 -25.64
N GLN A 155 22.74 -1.88 -26.59
CA GLN A 155 23.43 -1.36 -27.76
C GLN A 155 22.84 -0.02 -28.23
N ASN A 156 22.84 1.01 -27.39
CA ASN A 156 22.59 2.39 -27.82
C ASN A 156 23.34 3.39 -26.93
N ALA A 157 24.63 3.14 -26.68
CA ALA A 157 25.49 4.08 -25.96
C ALA A 157 26.02 5.23 -26.84
N ASP A 158 25.69 5.25 -28.15
CA ASP A 158 26.31 6.17 -29.12
C ASP A 158 25.30 6.97 -29.96
N LEU A 159 24.13 7.31 -29.39
CA LEU A 159 23.24 8.30 -30.01
C LEU A 159 23.76 9.72 -29.71
N SER A 160 24.04 10.47 -30.78
CA SER A 160 24.43 11.87 -30.77
C SER A 160 23.56 12.69 -29.79
N GLU A 161 24.18 13.57 -29.01
CA GLU A 161 23.52 14.44 -28.02
C GLU A 161 22.33 15.22 -28.61
N GLU A 162 22.34 15.45 -29.92
CA GLU A 162 21.26 16.10 -30.65
C GLU A 162 19.99 15.22 -30.76
N VAL A 163 20.14 13.90 -30.93
CA VAL A 163 19.01 12.95 -30.97
C VAL A 163 18.36 12.84 -29.58
N LYS A 164 19.16 12.84 -28.51
CA LYS A 164 18.64 12.85 -27.13
C LYS A 164 17.88 14.14 -26.81
N ARG A 165 18.33 15.28 -27.33
CA ARG A 165 17.64 16.58 -27.18
C ARG A 165 16.31 16.59 -27.92
N GLN A 166 16.28 16.11 -29.16
CA GLN A 166 15.04 16.00 -29.94
C GLN A 166 14.04 15.04 -29.29
N GLN A 167 14.48 13.85 -28.85
CA GLN A 167 13.66 12.90 -28.10
C GLN A 167 13.10 13.52 -26.80
N LYS A 168 13.90 14.31 -26.08
CA LYS A 168 13.47 15.00 -24.86
C LYS A 168 12.42 16.09 -25.16
N GLU A 169 12.57 16.82 -26.25
CA GLU A 169 11.62 17.87 -26.67
C GLU A 169 10.29 17.25 -27.12
N GLU A 170 10.33 16.22 -27.95
CA GLU A 170 9.14 15.45 -28.36
C GLU A 170 8.42 14.84 -27.16
N ARG A 171 9.19 14.28 -26.20
CA ARG A 171 8.63 13.77 -24.95
C ARG A 171 7.92 14.86 -24.17
N ARG A 172 8.51 16.06 -24.10
CA ARG A 172 7.91 17.21 -23.41
C ARG A 172 6.64 17.69 -24.08
N GLN A 173 6.61 17.71 -25.41
CA GLN A 173 5.41 18.06 -26.19
C GLN A 173 4.28 17.04 -25.95
N ARG A 174 4.56 15.73 -26.07
CA ARG A 174 3.57 14.67 -25.80
C ARG A 174 3.06 14.70 -24.37
N LEU A 175 3.93 14.98 -23.38
CA LEU A 175 3.52 15.16 -21.99
C LEU A 175 2.62 16.39 -21.82
N GLN A 176 2.88 17.47 -22.56
CA GLN A 176 2.06 18.68 -22.52
C GLN A 176 0.68 18.44 -23.16
N GLU A 177 0.62 17.70 -24.27
CA GLU A 177 -0.64 17.27 -24.90
C GLU A 177 -1.46 16.34 -24.00
N ARG A 178 -0.79 15.43 -23.28
CA ARG A 178 -1.45 14.46 -22.37
C ARG A 178 -1.65 14.99 -20.95
N MET A 179 -1.18 16.21 -20.64
CA MET A 179 -1.34 16.85 -19.34
C MET A 179 -2.81 16.90 -18.84
N PRO A 180 -3.82 17.14 -19.69
CA PRO A 180 -5.21 17.11 -19.25
C PRO A 180 -5.66 15.74 -18.71
N LEU A 181 -5.09 14.64 -19.21
CA LEU A 181 -5.40 13.29 -18.73
C LEU A 181 -4.83 13.05 -17.33
N LEU A 182 -3.62 13.57 -17.06
CA LEU A 182 -3.02 13.51 -15.71
C LEU A 182 -3.85 14.31 -14.71
N LEU A 183 -4.29 15.52 -15.09
CA LEU A 183 -5.17 16.35 -14.27
C LEU A 183 -6.51 15.66 -13.99
N ALA A 184 -7.10 15.00 -15.00
CA ALA A 184 -8.32 14.23 -14.80
C ALA A 184 -8.12 13.04 -13.84
N CYS A 185 -6.99 12.34 -13.94
CA CYS A 185 -6.63 11.26 -13.01
C CYS A 185 -6.43 11.75 -11.58
N ASP A 186 -5.80 12.91 -11.40
CA ASP A 186 -5.56 13.49 -10.07
C ASP A 186 -6.86 14.03 -9.46
N ARG A 187 -7.74 14.63 -10.28
CA ARG A 187 -9.08 15.05 -9.86
C ARG A 187 -9.95 13.87 -9.42
N LEU A 188 -9.97 12.79 -10.20
CA LEU A 188 -10.68 11.56 -9.84
C LEU A 188 -10.20 11.02 -8.48
N ARG A 189 -8.90 11.04 -8.22
CA ARG A 189 -8.34 10.62 -6.93
C ARG A 189 -8.80 11.52 -5.77
N GLN A 190 -8.85 12.83 -5.98
CA GLN A 190 -9.32 13.79 -4.99
C GLN A 190 -10.82 13.62 -4.70
N ASP A 191 -11.63 13.48 -5.76
CA ASP A 191 -13.08 13.31 -5.64
C ASP A 191 -13.41 12.01 -4.88
N LEU A 192 -12.71 10.91 -5.18
CA LEU A 192 -12.86 9.65 -4.46
C LEU A 192 -12.48 9.75 -2.98
N ALA A 193 -11.45 10.55 -2.65
CA ALA A 193 -11.07 10.76 -1.26
C ALA A 193 -12.16 11.47 -0.44
N LEU A 194 -12.98 12.32 -1.06
CA LEU A 194 -14.15 12.94 -0.40
C LEU A 194 -15.19 11.91 0.02
N TYR A 195 -15.31 10.82 -0.74
CA TYR A 195 -16.19 9.68 -0.45
C TYR A 195 -15.54 8.63 0.47
N GLY A 196 -14.37 8.94 1.06
CA GLY A 196 -13.63 8.00 1.90
C GLY A 196 -12.90 6.91 1.11
N ILE A 197 -12.74 7.03 -0.20
CA ILE A 197 -11.99 6.07 -1.03
C ILE A 197 -10.61 6.65 -1.30
N ASN A 198 -9.60 6.16 -0.58
CA ASN A 198 -8.23 6.64 -0.73
C ASN A 198 -7.43 5.74 -1.68
N ILE A 199 -7.00 6.28 -2.82
CA ILE A 199 -6.14 5.57 -3.77
C ILE A 199 -4.67 5.80 -3.42
N LYS A 200 -3.94 4.70 -3.22
CA LYS A 200 -2.49 4.66 -3.06
C LYS A 200 -1.85 4.16 -4.36
N ASP A 201 -1.15 5.06 -5.04
CA ASP A 201 -0.38 4.75 -6.24
C ASP A 201 0.96 4.11 -5.85
N ARG A 202 1.26 2.94 -6.41
CA ARG A 202 2.57 2.28 -6.39
C ARG A 202 3.11 2.25 -7.82
N ASN A 203 4.39 1.88 -8.01
CA ASN A 203 5.07 2.01 -9.31
C ASN A 203 4.25 1.47 -10.51
N SER A 204 3.74 0.24 -10.40
CA SER A 204 2.98 -0.44 -11.47
C SER A 204 1.57 -0.83 -11.06
N THR A 205 1.18 -0.61 -9.80
CA THR A 205 -0.11 -1.02 -9.24
C THR A 205 -0.69 0.11 -8.39
N SER A 206 -2.01 0.25 -8.36
CA SER A 206 -2.68 1.13 -7.39
C SER A 206 -3.61 0.30 -6.53
N THR A 207 -3.60 0.56 -5.23
CA THR A 207 -4.48 -0.08 -4.24
C THR A 207 -5.38 0.99 -3.64
N TRP A 208 -6.61 0.66 -3.28
CA TRP A 208 -7.52 1.59 -2.61
C TRP A 208 -7.93 1.08 -1.23
N GLU A 209 -8.25 2.00 -0.33
CA GLU A 209 -8.72 1.70 1.03
C GLU A 209 -9.94 2.56 1.36
N LEU A 210 -10.93 1.97 2.05
CA LEU A 210 -12.09 2.70 2.56
C LEU A 210 -11.78 3.30 3.95
N GLU A 211 -11.68 4.62 4.00
CA GLU A 211 -11.52 5.42 5.21
C GLU A 211 -12.89 5.95 5.66
N LYS A 212 -13.08 6.14 6.98
CA LYS A 212 -14.34 6.71 7.50
C LYS A 212 -14.47 8.14 6.95
N MET A 213 -15.61 8.48 6.35
CA MET A 213 -15.95 9.87 6.03
C MET A 213 -15.79 10.72 7.30
N ASN A 214 -14.98 11.78 7.22
CA ASN A 214 -15.05 12.83 8.23
C ASN A 214 -16.44 13.46 8.11
N ASN A 215 -17.33 13.16 9.06
CA ASN A 215 -18.66 13.77 9.17
C ASN A 215 -18.56 15.25 9.58
N GLU A 216 -17.89 16.08 8.77
CA GLU A 216 -17.97 17.54 8.87
C GLU A 216 -19.09 18.10 7.97
N LEU A 217 -19.73 17.26 7.15
CA LEU A 217 -20.82 17.66 6.24
C LEU A 217 -22.23 17.50 6.82
N GLU A 218 -22.40 17.10 8.09
CA GLU A 218 -23.72 17.05 8.76
C GLU A 218 -24.15 18.37 9.44
N LYS A 219 -23.46 19.49 9.17
CA LYS A 219 -23.91 20.81 9.60
C LYS A 219 -24.31 21.67 8.41
N HIS A 220 -25.48 21.44 7.84
CA HIS A 220 -26.35 22.49 7.27
C HIS A 220 -27.78 21.97 7.12
#